data_AF-A0A8J2PXT0-F1
#
_entry.id   AF-A0A8J2PXT0-F1
#
_cell.length_a   1.000
_cell.length_b   1.000
_cell.length_c   1.000
_cell.angle_alpha   90.00
_cell.angle_beta   90.00
_cell.angle_gamma   90.00
#
_symmetry.space_group_name_H-M   'P 1'
#
loop_
_entity.id
_entity.type
_entity.pdbx_description
1 polymer ?
#
loop_
_entity_poly.entity_id
_entity_poly.type
_entity_poly.pdbx_seq_one_letter_code
_entity_poly.pdbx_strand_id
1 'polypeptide(L)'
;ICIFFEGLIFTSPRCVQSLKKAVESCDRESQWESYLKGCWIDKRMFCVGPSTFSEVLNFFSHSTSQQKDKIFVSQQGNSASLGQTIMTEALHQSISLPLLYPCGNLKTDTLGSLLQEKNIPFKTFVVYKTVKSEELERNPEASAAASPHMESNIYVFFSPSGVTFALPLLKDLESVKFIAIGPTTRAALENIPSISKENIYQCETPTPEALLTVLRTLVGKQDEK
;
A
#
# COMPACT_ATOMS: atom_id res chain seq x y z
N ILE A 1 19.36 19.79 4.49
CA ILE A 1 18.43 18.91 3.72
C ILE A 1 17.01 19.44 3.77
N CYS A 2 16.41 19.57 4.95
CA CYS A 2 15.08 20.17 5.18
C CYS A 2 14.84 21.54 4.48
N ILE A 3 15.86 22.41 4.40
CA ILE A 3 15.75 23.72 3.73
C ILE A 3 15.51 23.65 2.21
N PHE A 4 15.80 22.51 1.58
CA PHE A 4 15.59 22.32 0.14
C PHE A 4 14.19 21.80 -0.20
N PHE A 5 13.36 21.54 0.82
CA PHE A 5 12.04 20.96 0.65
C PHE A 5 10.99 21.77 1.42
N GLU A 6 9.79 21.78 0.84
CA GLU A 6 8.63 22.45 1.42
C GLU A 6 7.83 21.53 2.36
N GLY A 7 8.01 20.22 2.19
CA GLY A 7 7.23 19.21 2.89
C GLY A 7 7.57 17.78 2.50
N LEU A 8 6.79 16.86 3.06
CA LEU A 8 6.89 15.42 2.89
C LEU A 8 5.58 14.84 2.36
N ILE A 9 5.69 13.83 1.49
CA ILE A 9 4.56 13.03 1.03
C ILE A 9 4.77 11.58 1.49
N PHE A 10 3.81 11.04 2.24
CA PHE A 10 3.80 9.65 2.69
C PHE A 10 2.58 8.92 2.17
N THR A 11 2.81 7.99 1.23
CA THR A 11 1.76 7.12 0.66
C THR A 11 1.75 5.71 1.26
N SER A 12 2.60 5.44 2.25
CA SER A 12 2.64 4.17 2.96
C SER A 12 3.26 4.36 4.34
N PRO A 13 2.81 3.61 5.38
CA PRO A 13 3.51 3.55 6.66
C PRO A 13 4.97 3.09 6.50
N ARG A 14 5.24 2.24 5.50
CA ARG A 14 6.60 1.75 5.19
C ARG A 14 7.56 2.88 4.86
N CYS A 15 7.09 3.99 4.28
CA CYS A 15 7.94 5.15 4.00
C CYS A 15 8.43 5.80 5.30
N VAL A 16 7.55 5.94 6.28
CA VAL A 16 7.90 6.52 7.59
C VAL A 16 8.82 5.58 8.36
N GLN A 17 8.53 4.28 8.35
CA GLN A 17 9.40 3.26 8.95
C GLN A 17 10.79 3.23 8.32
N SER A 18 10.89 3.41 7.00
CA SER A 18 12.18 3.47 6.30
C SER A 18 12.96 4.72 6.70
N LEU A 19 12.29 5.86 6.87
CA LEU A 19 12.91 7.07 7.39
C LEU A 19 13.41 6.88 8.83
N LYS A 20 12.61 6.25 9.69
CA LYS A 20 13.00 5.89 11.06
C LYS A 20 14.28 5.04 11.07
N LYS A 21 14.31 3.96 10.28
CA LYS A 21 15.51 3.11 10.13
C LYS A 21 16.72 3.89 9.61
N ALA A 22 16.52 4.84 8.69
CA ALA A 22 17.60 5.66 8.16
C ALA A 22 18.19 6.60 9.23
N VAL A 23 17.36 7.13 10.13
CA VAL A 23 17.81 7.92 11.28
C VAL A 23 18.62 7.06 12.26
N GLU A 24 18.09 5.88 12.60
CA GLU A 24 18.72 4.94 13.53
C GLU A 24 20.07 4.40 13.01
N SER A 25 20.19 4.16 11.71
CA SER A 25 21.38 3.49 11.13
C SER A 25 22.57 4.40 10.83
N CYS A 26 22.42 5.73 10.84
CA CYS A 26 23.43 6.65 10.32
C CYS A 26 24.30 7.35 11.39
N ASP A 27 24.32 6.93 12.66
CA ASP A 27 24.87 7.71 13.80
C ASP A 27 24.28 9.14 13.90
N ARG A 28 23.17 9.37 13.20
CA ARG A 28 22.48 10.65 13.08
C ARG A 28 21.29 10.74 14.01
N GLU A 29 21.07 9.78 14.89
CA GLU A 29 20.03 9.88 15.91
C GLU A 29 20.22 11.14 16.76
N SER A 30 21.46 11.43 17.16
CA SER A 30 21.81 12.67 17.86
C SER A 30 21.53 13.93 17.01
N GLN A 31 21.87 13.93 15.72
CA GLN A 31 21.58 15.03 14.78
C GLN A 31 20.08 15.19 14.51
N TRP A 32 19.36 14.07 14.48
CA TRP A 32 17.93 14.01 14.27
C TRP A 32 17.21 14.68 15.41
N GLU A 33 17.44 14.21 16.64
CA GLU A 33 16.79 14.75 17.82
C GLU A 33 17.24 16.18 18.13
N SER A 34 18.52 16.53 17.87
CA SER A 34 19.02 17.89 18.17
C SER A 34 18.54 18.98 17.21
N TYR A 35 18.39 18.71 15.90
CA TYR A 35 17.99 19.75 14.95
C TYR A 35 17.14 19.29 13.76
N LEU A 36 17.41 18.14 13.13
CA LEU A 36 16.74 17.79 11.87
C LEU A 36 15.25 17.55 12.08
N LYS A 37 14.87 16.90 13.18
CA LYS A 37 13.47 16.59 13.51
C LYS A 37 12.66 17.88 13.62
N GLY A 38 13.15 18.88 14.34
CA GLY A 38 12.52 20.20 14.43
C GLY A 38 12.36 20.87 13.07
N CYS A 39 13.40 20.81 12.22
CA CYS A 39 13.30 21.38 10.87
C CYS A 39 12.25 20.72 9.96
N TRP A 40 11.89 19.45 10.21
CA TRP A 40 10.87 18.73 9.44
C TRP A 40 9.48 18.85 10.07
N ILE A 41 9.38 18.92 11.40
CA ILE A 41 8.11 19.13 12.13
C ILE A 41 7.42 20.41 11.67
N ASP A 42 8.20 21.44 11.34
CA ASP A 42 7.66 22.70 10.87
C ASP A 42 7.21 22.73 9.40
N LYS A 43 7.45 21.64 8.67
CA LYS A 43 7.09 21.51 7.26
C LYS A 43 5.75 20.81 7.09
N ARG A 44 5.15 20.98 5.92
CA ARG A 44 3.88 20.32 5.58
C ARG A 44 4.10 18.82 5.36
N MET A 45 3.21 17.99 5.90
CA MET A 45 3.25 16.54 5.72
C MET A 45 1.93 16.04 5.17
N PHE A 46 1.98 15.30 4.06
CA PHE A 46 0.80 14.80 3.36
C PHE A 46 0.74 13.27 3.49
N CYS A 47 -0.32 12.75 4.09
CA CYS A 47 -0.48 11.32 4.39
C CYS A 47 -1.65 10.73 3.60
N VAL A 48 -1.45 9.57 2.97
CA VAL A 48 -2.52 8.95 2.17
C VAL A 48 -3.71 8.48 3.01
N GLY A 49 -3.49 8.03 4.25
CA GLY A 49 -4.55 7.50 5.10
C GLY A 49 -4.14 7.30 6.57
N PRO A 50 -5.08 6.83 7.43
CA PRO A 50 -4.95 6.88 8.89
C PRO A 50 -3.75 6.11 9.44
N SER A 51 -3.41 4.94 8.90
CA SER A 51 -2.24 4.17 9.35
C SER A 51 -0.93 4.90 9.08
N THR A 52 -0.85 5.60 7.96
CA THR A 52 0.34 6.41 7.62
C THR A 52 0.42 7.63 8.53
N PHE A 53 -0.72 8.29 8.75
CA PHE A 53 -0.82 9.40 9.68
C PHE A 53 -0.39 9.03 11.10
N SER A 54 -0.85 7.89 11.62
CA SER A 54 -0.47 7.41 12.94
C SER A 54 1.05 7.16 13.04
N GLU A 55 1.66 6.60 12.00
CA GLU A 55 3.11 6.38 11.97
C GLU A 55 3.89 7.70 11.93
N VAL A 56 3.41 8.68 11.13
CA VAL A 56 3.97 10.04 11.10
C VAL A 56 3.87 10.69 12.47
N LEU A 57 2.71 10.63 13.13
CA LEU A 57 2.59 11.13 14.49
C LEU A 57 3.64 10.44 15.37
N ASN A 58 3.61 9.12 15.53
CA ASN A 58 4.53 8.41 16.42
C ASN A 58 6.01 8.75 16.18
N PHE A 59 6.43 8.88 14.92
CA PHE A 59 7.82 9.15 14.58
C PHE A 59 8.25 10.60 14.84
N PHE A 60 7.38 11.58 14.57
CA PHE A 60 7.68 13.00 14.77
C PHE A 60 7.24 13.53 16.15
N SER A 61 6.52 12.72 16.93
CA SER A 61 5.82 13.08 18.16
C SER A 61 6.75 13.22 19.37
N HIS A 62 7.50 14.33 19.39
CA HIS A 62 7.89 15.04 20.61
C HIS A 62 7.37 16.48 20.64
N SER A 63 6.52 16.90 19.69
CA SER A 63 6.07 18.28 19.59
C SER A 63 4.55 18.44 19.69
N THR A 64 4.20 19.61 20.18
CA THR A 64 2.92 20.10 20.69
C THR A 64 1.75 20.02 19.71
N SER A 65 0.55 20.29 20.21
CA SER A 65 -0.74 20.37 19.50
C SER A 65 -0.68 21.08 18.14
N GLN A 66 0.24 22.04 17.98
CA GLN A 66 0.45 22.83 16.76
C GLN A 66 0.96 22.01 15.56
N GLN A 67 1.53 20.82 15.77
CA GLN A 67 2.02 19.97 14.69
C GLN A 67 0.89 19.37 13.85
N LYS A 68 -0.28 19.11 14.45
CA LYS A 68 -1.42 18.49 13.73
C LYS A 68 -1.91 19.37 12.59
N ASP A 69 -1.80 20.70 12.72
CA ASP A 69 -2.25 21.66 11.70
C ASP A 69 -1.37 21.65 10.44
N LYS A 70 -0.19 21.01 10.48
CA LYS A 70 0.72 20.87 9.33
C LYS A 70 0.68 19.46 8.70
N ILE A 71 -0.14 18.56 9.24
CA ILE A 71 -0.29 17.19 8.73
C ILE A 71 -1.65 17.04 8.08
N PHE A 72 -1.66 16.86 6.77
CA PHE A 72 -2.85 16.73 5.95
C PHE A 72 -3.05 15.27 5.57
N VAL A 73 -4.27 14.76 5.76
CA VAL A 73 -4.61 13.36 5.44
C VAL A 73 -5.59 13.32 4.28
N SER A 74 -5.39 12.39 3.34
CA SER A 74 -6.33 12.23 2.23
C SER A 74 -7.69 11.76 2.74
N GLN A 75 -8.75 12.33 2.14
CA GLN A 75 -10.13 12.09 2.56
C GLN A 75 -10.57 10.65 2.27
N GLN A 76 -10.08 10.05 1.18
CA GLN A 76 -10.52 8.72 0.74
C GLN A 76 -9.44 7.63 0.85
N GLY A 77 -8.35 7.89 1.58
CA GLY A 77 -7.34 6.85 1.83
C GLY A 77 -6.49 6.45 0.62
N ASN A 78 -6.48 7.24 -0.47
CA ASN A 78 -5.84 6.84 -1.74
C ASN A 78 -5.02 7.97 -2.40
N SER A 79 -4.13 7.60 -3.32
CA SER A 79 -3.19 8.51 -3.98
C SER A 79 -3.87 9.64 -4.77
N ALA A 80 -5.01 9.38 -5.41
CA ALA A 80 -5.74 10.40 -6.15
C ALA A 80 -6.35 11.45 -5.21
N SER A 81 -6.99 11.00 -4.13
CA SER A 81 -7.51 11.87 -3.08
C SER A 81 -6.39 12.66 -2.39
N LEU A 82 -5.20 12.08 -2.20
CA LEU A 82 -4.05 12.79 -1.63
C LEU A 82 -3.56 13.89 -2.57
N GLY A 83 -3.54 13.64 -3.88
CA GLY A 83 -3.24 14.65 -4.89
C GLY A 83 -4.17 15.86 -4.76
N GLN A 84 -5.48 15.61 -4.61
CA GLN A 84 -6.47 16.67 -4.39
C GLN A 84 -6.21 17.44 -3.09
N THR A 85 -5.91 16.76 -2.00
CA THR A 85 -5.52 17.42 -0.74
C THR A 85 -4.31 18.34 -0.95
N ILE A 86 -3.25 17.87 -1.61
CA ILE A 86 -2.06 18.68 -1.88
C ILE A 86 -2.40 19.90 -2.75
N MET A 87 -3.25 19.74 -3.77
CA MET A 87 -3.70 20.85 -4.62
C MET A 87 -4.45 21.91 -3.82
N THR A 88 -5.41 21.50 -2.98
CA THR A 88 -6.16 22.42 -2.12
C THR A 88 -5.23 23.19 -1.20
N GLU A 89 -4.28 22.51 -0.56
CA GLU A 89 -3.30 23.18 0.30
C GLU A 89 -2.36 24.11 -0.47
N ALA A 90 -2.02 23.77 -1.72
CA ALA A 90 -1.21 24.64 -2.58
C ALA A 90 -1.93 25.93 -2.98
N LEU A 91 -3.27 25.94 -3.03
CA LEU A 91 -4.08 27.14 -3.25
C LEU A 91 -4.10 28.06 -2.02
N HIS A 92 -4.11 27.47 -0.82
CA HIS A 92 -4.05 28.23 0.44
C HIS A 92 -2.65 28.79 0.71
N GLN A 93 -1.62 28.00 0.47
CA GLN A 93 -0.22 28.38 0.64
C GLN A 93 0.63 27.79 -0.48
N SER A 94 1.21 28.66 -1.32
CA SER A 94 2.00 28.24 -2.48
C SER A 94 3.11 27.25 -2.10
N ILE A 95 3.34 26.25 -2.94
CA ILE A 95 4.45 25.29 -2.81
C ILE A 95 5.52 25.68 -3.83
N SER A 96 6.53 26.44 -3.39
CA SER A 96 7.60 26.94 -4.27
C SER A 96 8.85 26.05 -4.27
N LEU A 97 9.08 25.31 -3.19
CA LEU A 97 10.13 24.29 -3.08
C LEU A 97 9.54 22.88 -3.25
N PRO A 98 10.33 21.90 -3.73
CA PRO A 98 9.82 20.57 -3.95
C PRO A 98 9.33 19.90 -2.67
N LEU A 99 8.30 19.07 -2.79
CA LEU A 99 7.91 18.10 -1.77
C LEU A 99 8.81 16.85 -1.88
N LEU A 100 9.36 16.39 -0.75
CA LEU A 100 10.10 15.14 -0.71
C LEU A 100 9.12 13.96 -0.62
N TYR A 101 9.18 13.07 -1.60
CA TYR A 101 8.26 11.95 -1.74
C TYR A 101 9.00 10.61 -1.62
N PRO A 102 9.26 10.11 -0.39
CA PRO A 102 9.71 8.74 -0.18
C PRO A 102 8.63 7.75 -0.62
N CYS A 103 8.99 6.76 -1.43
CA CYS A 103 8.04 5.82 -2.01
C CYS A 103 8.61 4.41 -2.22
N GLY A 104 7.74 3.48 -2.60
CA GLY A 104 8.14 2.15 -3.06
C GLY A 104 8.55 2.13 -4.53
N ASN A 105 9.24 1.08 -4.96
CA ASN A 105 9.61 0.87 -6.37
C ASN A 105 8.40 0.64 -7.29
N LEU A 106 7.33 0.05 -6.78
CA LEU A 106 6.06 -0.15 -7.48
C LEU A 106 5.20 1.11 -7.33
N LYS A 107 5.58 2.20 -8.00
CA LYS A 107 4.79 3.43 -8.00
C LYS A 107 3.63 3.29 -8.99
N THR A 108 2.39 3.43 -8.52
CA THR A 108 1.29 3.85 -9.38
C THR A 108 1.51 5.32 -9.72
N ASP A 109 1.68 5.64 -11.00
CA ASP A 109 2.09 6.97 -11.46
C ASP A 109 1.06 8.06 -11.17
N THR A 110 -0.15 7.68 -10.75
CA THR A 110 -1.31 8.55 -10.51
C THR A 110 -0.99 9.81 -9.69
N LEU A 111 -0.30 9.70 -8.55
CA LEU A 111 0.02 10.89 -7.74
C LEU A 111 1.07 11.77 -8.42
N GLY A 112 2.10 11.16 -9.02
CA GLY A 112 3.15 11.89 -9.72
C GLY A 112 2.59 12.70 -10.89
N SER A 113 1.77 12.07 -11.73
CA SER A 113 1.13 12.72 -12.87
C SER A 113 0.22 13.88 -12.43
N LEU A 114 -0.57 13.70 -11.35
CA LEU A 114 -1.43 14.76 -10.81
C LEU A 114 -0.64 15.99 -10.33
N LEU A 115 0.47 15.77 -9.62
CA LEU A 115 1.32 16.87 -9.14
C LEU A 115 2.01 17.58 -10.31
N GLN A 116 2.46 16.84 -11.33
CA GLN A 116 3.05 17.42 -12.55
C GLN A 116 2.03 18.27 -13.33
N GLU A 117 0.80 17.77 -13.51
CA GLU A 117 -0.27 18.49 -14.21
C GLU A 117 -0.54 19.87 -13.57
N LYS A 118 -0.40 19.96 -12.25
CA LYS A 118 -0.60 21.21 -11.49
C LYS A 118 0.68 21.98 -11.22
N ASN A 119 1.80 21.60 -11.83
CA ASN A 119 3.11 22.22 -11.64
C ASN A 119 3.55 22.29 -10.17
N ILE A 120 3.14 21.33 -9.35
CA ILE A 120 3.58 21.23 -7.96
C ILE A 120 4.94 20.51 -7.94
N PRO A 121 6.03 21.16 -7.49
CA PRO A 121 7.35 20.55 -7.51
C PRO A 121 7.42 19.41 -6.49
N PHE A 122 7.98 18.27 -6.88
CA PHE A 122 8.26 17.16 -5.98
C PHE A 122 9.49 16.35 -6.43
N LYS A 123 10.11 15.65 -5.48
CA LYS A 123 11.24 14.74 -5.73
C LYS A 123 10.95 13.40 -5.11
N THR A 124 10.98 12.35 -5.94
CA THR A 124 10.78 10.98 -5.47
C THR A 124 12.10 10.37 -4.96
N PHE A 125 11.99 9.50 -3.96
CA PHE A 125 13.11 8.72 -3.45
C PHE A 125 12.63 7.32 -3.06
N VAL A 126 13.16 6.28 -3.70
CA VAL A 126 12.73 4.89 -3.44
C VAL A 126 13.36 4.42 -2.13
N VAL A 127 12.54 4.21 -1.10
CA VAL A 127 13.01 3.83 0.26
C VAL A 127 12.67 2.39 0.64
N TYR A 128 11.77 1.74 -0.08
CA TYR A 128 11.51 0.32 0.07
C TYR A 128 11.24 -0.33 -1.28
N LYS A 129 11.48 -1.64 -1.35
CA LYS A 129 11.19 -2.44 -2.53
C LYS A 129 10.18 -3.52 -2.17
N THR A 130 9.13 -3.64 -2.95
CA THR A 130 8.31 -4.85 -2.94
C THR A 130 9.04 -5.89 -3.77
N VAL A 131 9.41 -6.99 -3.12
CA VAL A 131 10.08 -8.14 -3.74
C VAL A 131 9.20 -9.38 -3.63
N LYS A 132 9.38 -10.34 -4.53
CA LYS A 132 8.78 -11.67 -4.40
C LYS A 132 9.33 -12.32 -3.12
N SER A 133 8.46 -12.96 -2.33
CA SER A 133 8.93 -13.73 -1.18
C SER A 133 9.68 -14.98 -1.68
N GLU A 134 10.92 -15.16 -1.25
CA GLU A 134 11.68 -16.38 -1.55
C GLU A 134 11.09 -17.61 -0.86
N GLU A 135 10.41 -17.42 0.28
CA GLU A 135 9.73 -18.50 0.99
C GLU A 135 8.53 -19.04 0.20
N LEU A 136 7.92 -18.21 -0.64
CA LEU A 136 6.78 -18.64 -1.47
C LEU A 136 7.21 -19.73 -2.48
N GLU A 137 8.45 -19.68 -2.97
CA GLU A 137 9.01 -20.73 -3.85
C GLU A 137 9.54 -21.93 -3.06
N ARG A 138 9.99 -21.71 -1.82
CA ARG A 138 10.56 -22.76 -0.95
C ARG A 138 9.52 -23.52 -0.14
N ASN A 139 8.30 -23.01 0.03
CA ASN A 139 7.29 -23.64 0.88
C ASN A 139 6.69 -24.87 0.16
N PRO A 140 6.94 -26.10 0.65
CA PRO A 140 6.35 -27.32 0.10
C PRO A 140 4.82 -27.32 0.18
N GLU A 141 4.21 -26.63 1.15
CA GLU A 141 2.76 -26.56 1.33
C GLU A 141 2.05 -25.73 0.25
N ALA A 142 2.73 -24.75 -0.34
CA ALA A 142 2.24 -24.05 -1.53
C ALA A 142 2.10 -25.01 -2.74
N SER A 143 2.86 -26.11 -2.75
CA SER A 143 2.71 -27.21 -3.70
C SER A 143 1.81 -28.36 -3.19
N ALA A 144 1.65 -28.51 -1.87
CA ALA A 144 0.90 -29.59 -1.23
C ALA A 144 -0.61 -29.32 -1.12
N ALA A 145 -1.05 -28.09 -1.36
CA ALA A 145 -2.48 -27.79 -1.55
C ALA A 145 -3.10 -28.58 -2.73
N ALA A 146 -2.29 -29.19 -3.60
CA ALA A 146 -2.73 -30.15 -4.61
C ALA A 146 -2.83 -31.60 -4.10
N SER A 147 -3.21 -31.81 -2.84
CA SER A 147 -3.44 -33.16 -2.32
C SER A 147 -4.68 -33.75 -2.98
N PRO A 148 -4.60 -34.94 -3.64
CA PRO A 148 -5.67 -35.51 -4.46
C PRO A 148 -6.94 -35.92 -3.68
N HIS A 149 -6.97 -35.69 -2.36
CA HIS A 149 -8.09 -35.99 -1.47
C HIS A 149 -8.84 -34.75 -0.96
N MET A 150 -8.50 -33.53 -1.42
CA MET A 150 -9.19 -32.30 -1.02
C MET A 150 -10.12 -31.83 -2.14
N GLU A 151 -11.42 -32.11 -2.00
CA GLU A 151 -12.42 -32.00 -3.08
C GLU A 151 -12.77 -30.57 -3.53
N SER A 152 -12.10 -29.52 -3.04
CA SER A 152 -12.21 -28.15 -3.59
C SER A 152 -11.13 -27.24 -3.02
N ASN A 153 -10.11 -26.93 -3.81
CA ASN A 153 -9.14 -25.91 -3.45
C ASN A 153 -9.73 -24.51 -3.68
N ILE A 154 -9.73 -23.71 -2.61
CA ILE A 154 -10.10 -22.29 -2.66
C ILE A 154 -8.84 -21.46 -2.39
N TYR A 155 -8.40 -20.64 -3.34
CA TYR A 155 -7.31 -19.69 -3.12
C TYR A 155 -7.84 -18.28 -2.98
N VAL A 156 -7.36 -17.60 -1.93
CA VAL A 156 -7.71 -16.20 -1.65
C VAL A 156 -6.53 -15.30 -2.03
N PHE A 157 -6.77 -14.38 -2.95
CA PHE A 157 -5.79 -13.39 -3.38
C PHE A 157 -6.12 -12.01 -2.82
N PHE A 158 -5.16 -11.45 -2.08
CA PHE A 158 -5.29 -10.15 -1.43
C PHE A 158 -4.77 -8.98 -2.28
N SER A 159 -4.10 -9.25 -3.40
CA SER A 159 -3.58 -8.21 -4.31
C SER A 159 -3.25 -8.76 -5.71
N PRO A 160 -3.16 -7.91 -6.74
CA PRO A 160 -2.64 -8.28 -8.07
C PRO A 160 -1.24 -8.90 -8.04
N SER A 161 -0.36 -8.39 -7.16
CA SER A 161 0.98 -8.95 -7.00
C SER A 161 0.95 -10.39 -6.47
N GLY A 162 0.01 -10.71 -5.57
CA GLY A 162 -0.21 -12.08 -5.11
C GLY A 162 -0.54 -13.01 -6.28
N VAL A 163 -1.44 -12.59 -7.17
CA VAL A 163 -1.78 -13.33 -8.40
C VAL A 163 -0.53 -13.54 -9.25
N THR A 164 0.23 -12.47 -9.49
CA THR A 164 1.44 -12.51 -10.32
C THR A 164 2.50 -13.48 -9.79
N PHE A 165 2.68 -13.55 -8.46
CA PHE A 165 3.79 -14.30 -7.87
C PHE A 165 3.44 -15.69 -7.36
N ALA A 166 2.21 -15.91 -6.89
CA ALA A 166 1.80 -17.19 -6.30
C ALA A 166 1.07 -18.08 -7.31
N LEU A 167 0.28 -17.51 -8.23
CA LEU A 167 -0.48 -18.31 -9.20
C LEU A 167 0.40 -19.24 -10.06
N PRO A 168 1.59 -18.83 -10.55
CA PRO A 168 2.47 -19.72 -11.33
C PRO A 168 2.99 -20.94 -10.55
N LEU A 169 2.82 -20.97 -9.22
CA LEU A 169 3.25 -22.08 -8.37
C LEU A 169 2.13 -23.11 -8.14
N LEU A 170 0.89 -22.76 -8.49
CA LEU A 170 -0.27 -23.62 -8.34
C LEU A 170 -0.40 -24.56 -9.54
N LYS A 171 -0.81 -25.81 -9.30
CA LYS A 171 -1.12 -26.81 -10.33
C LYS A 171 -2.63 -26.90 -10.52
N ASP A 172 -3.04 -27.36 -11.71
CA ASP A 172 -4.42 -27.71 -12.06
C ASP A 172 -5.45 -26.61 -11.73
N LEU A 173 -5.29 -25.44 -12.36
CA LEU A 173 -6.11 -24.25 -12.10
C LEU A 173 -7.59 -24.40 -12.52
N GLU A 174 -7.94 -25.40 -13.33
CA GLU A 174 -9.28 -25.56 -13.91
C GLU A 174 -10.34 -25.95 -12.87
N SER A 175 -9.97 -26.71 -11.84
CA SER A 175 -10.87 -27.21 -10.78
C SER A 175 -10.88 -26.32 -9.52
N VAL A 176 -10.17 -25.20 -9.58
CA VAL A 176 -9.90 -24.34 -8.43
C VAL A 176 -10.83 -23.13 -8.42
N LYS A 177 -11.33 -22.77 -7.23
CA LYS A 177 -12.07 -21.52 -7.01
C LYS A 177 -11.11 -20.45 -6.51
N PHE A 178 -11.25 -19.25 -7.03
CA PHE A 178 -10.43 -18.09 -6.67
C PHE A 178 -11.29 -17.02 -6.03
N ILE A 179 -10.85 -16.47 -4.90
CA ILE A 179 -11.47 -15.32 -4.27
C ILE A 179 -10.52 -14.13 -4.38
N ALA A 180 -10.97 -13.07 -5.05
CA ALA A 180 -10.31 -11.77 -5.03
C ALA A 180 -10.84 -10.91 -3.89
N ILE A 181 -9.94 -10.35 -3.08
CA ILE A 181 -10.33 -9.46 -1.97
C ILE A 181 -10.97 -8.13 -2.46
N GLY A 182 -10.81 -7.78 -3.73
CA GLY A 182 -11.36 -6.56 -4.32
C GLY A 182 -11.15 -6.46 -5.83
N PRO A 183 -11.64 -5.37 -6.46
CA PRO A 183 -11.76 -5.26 -7.91
C PRO A 183 -10.44 -5.33 -8.69
N THR A 184 -9.39 -4.72 -8.15
CA THR A 184 -8.07 -4.73 -8.81
C THR A 184 -7.48 -6.14 -8.86
N THR A 185 -7.65 -6.91 -7.79
CA THR A 185 -7.21 -8.31 -7.74
C THR A 185 -8.08 -9.21 -8.64
N ARG A 186 -9.39 -8.95 -8.71
CA ARG A 186 -10.29 -9.65 -9.63
C ARG A 186 -9.84 -9.48 -11.07
N ALA A 187 -9.60 -8.23 -11.49
CA ALA A 187 -9.11 -7.93 -12.83
C ALA A 187 -7.77 -8.65 -13.14
N ALA A 188 -6.88 -8.76 -12.15
CA ALA A 188 -5.63 -9.51 -12.32
C ALA A 188 -5.86 -11.01 -12.56
N LEU A 189 -6.85 -11.64 -11.92
CA LEU A 189 -7.22 -13.04 -12.15
C LEU A 189 -7.92 -13.23 -13.50
N GLU A 190 -8.83 -12.34 -13.88
CA GLU A 190 -9.57 -12.42 -15.14
C GLU A 190 -8.66 -12.27 -16.38
N ASN A 191 -7.49 -11.65 -16.22
CA ASN A 191 -6.47 -11.53 -17.28
C ASN A 191 -5.64 -12.82 -17.46
N ILE A 192 -5.87 -13.86 -16.68
CA ILE A 192 -5.17 -15.14 -16.81
C ILE A 192 -5.96 -16.05 -17.76
N PRO A 193 -5.42 -16.43 -18.93
CA PRO A 193 -6.17 -17.19 -19.94
C PRO A 193 -6.69 -18.56 -19.48
N SER A 194 -6.00 -19.20 -18.54
CA SER A 194 -6.32 -20.55 -18.05
C SER A 194 -7.31 -20.56 -16.88
N ILE A 195 -7.85 -19.40 -16.46
CA ILE A 195 -8.83 -19.31 -15.37
C ILE A 195 -10.17 -18.89 -15.96
N SER A 196 -11.19 -19.72 -15.75
CA SER A 196 -12.56 -19.35 -16.11
C SER A 196 -13.12 -18.29 -15.17
N LYS A 197 -13.83 -17.30 -15.73
CA LYS A 197 -14.45 -16.22 -14.95
C LYS A 197 -15.49 -16.71 -13.94
N GLU A 198 -16.12 -17.85 -14.21
CA GLU A 198 -17.09 -18.47 -13.31
C GLU A 198 -16.46 -19.01 -12.02
N ASN A 199 -15.15 -19.26 -12.03
CA ASN A 199 -14.38 -19.70 -10.88
C ASN A 199 -13.81 -18.52 -10.07
N ILE A 200 -14.05 -17.27 -10.48
CA ILE A 200 -13.54 -16.06 -9.81
C ILE A 200 -14.66 -15.36 -9.04
N TYR A 201 -14.51 -15.32 -7.72
CA TYR A 201 -15.37 -14.63 -6.78
C TYR A 201 -14.70 -13.34 -6.30
N GLN A 202 -15.50 -12.35 -5.88
CA GLN A 202 -14.98 -11.08 -5.37
C GLN A 202 -15.68 -10.70 -4.07
N CYS A 203 -14.91 -10.26 -3.08
CA CYS A 203 -15.45 -9.63 -1.90
C CYS A 203 -15.99 -8.22 -2.23
N GLU A 204 -17.08 -7.81 -1.62
CA GLU A 204 -17.62 -6.45 -1.77
C GLU A 204 -16.68 -5.41 -1.17
N THR A 205 -16.07 -5.75 -0.03
CA THR A 205 -15.08 -4.93 0.67
C THR A 205 -13.89 -5.77 1.08
N PRO A 206 -12.69 -5.19 1.25
CA PRO A 206 -11.50 -5.93 1.63
C PRO A 206 -11.44 -6.21 3.13
N THR A 207 -12.46 -6.88 3.66
CA THR A 207 -12.60 -7.18 5.09
C THR A 207 -12.73 -8.69 5.34
N PRO A 208 -12.35 -9.18 6.54
CA PRO A 208 -12.57 -10.56 6.94
C PRO A 208 -14.03 -11.00 6.82
N GLU A 209 -14.98 -10.12 7.15
CA GLU A 209 -16.41 -10.40 7.13
C GLU A 209 -16.90 -10.62 5.69
N ALA A 210 -16.48 -9.76 4.75
CA ALA A 210 -16.82 -9.92 3.34
C ALA A 210 -16.20 -11.19 2.73
N LEU A 211 -14.97 -11.53 3.13
CA LEU A 211 -14.34 -12.79 2.75
C LEU A 211 -15.13 -14.00 3.27
N LEU A 212 -15.55 -13.97 4.54
CA LEU A 212 -16.33 -15.03 5.15
C LEU A 212 -17.68 -15.22 4.46
N THR A 213 -18.34 -14.14 4.06
CA THR A 213 -19.58 -14.19 3.26
C THR A 213 -19.35 -14.95 1.96
N VAL A 214 -18.31 -14.63 1.19
CA VAL A 214 -18.00 -15.34 -0.06
C VAL A 214 -17.67 -16.82 0.21
N LEU A 215 -16.82 -17.11 1.20
CA LEU A 215 -16.45 -18.49 1.56
C LEU A 215 -17.67 -19.36 1.89
N ARG A 216 -18.64 -18.82 2.65
CA ARG A 216 -19.88 -19.54 2.98
C ARG A 216 -20.68 -19.93 1.74
N THR A 217 -20.72 -19.10 0.71
CA THR A 217 -21.41 -19.43 -0.56
C THR A 217 -20.75 -20.57 -1.34
N LEU A 218 -19.45 -20.79 -1.10
CA LEU A 218 -18.66 -21.80 -1.81
C LEU A 218 -18.65 -23.15 -1.11
N VAL A 219 -18.65 -23.13 0.23
CA VAL A 219 -18.63 -24.33 1.08
C VAL A 219 -20.04 -24.85 1.32
N GLY A 220 -21.04 -23.97 1.56
CA GLY A 220 -22.42 -24.37 1.85
C GLY A 220 -23.21 -24.99 0.69
N LYS A 221 -22.60 -25.18 -0.48
CA LYS A 221 -23.20 -25.87 -1.64
C LYS A 221 -22.84 -27.36 -1.73
N GLN A 222 -22.03 -27.89 -0.79
CA GLN A 222 -21.58 -29.28 -0.82
C GLN A 222 -22.46 -30.26 -0.01
N ASP A 223 -23.37 -29.78 0.85
CA ASP A 223 -24.16 -30.63 1.77
C ASP A 223 -25.56 -31.07 1.23
N GLU A 224 -25.88 -30.85 -0.04
CA GLU A 224 -27.19 -31.22 -0.65
C GLU A 224 -27.11 -32.33 -1.73
N LYS A 225 -26.16 -33.26 -1.63
CA LYS A 225 -26.13 -34.45 -2.51
C LYS A 225 -26.07 -35.76 -1.76
#